data_AF-A0A9R1LTJ5-F1
#
_entry.id   AF-A0A9R1LTJ5-F1
#
_cell.length_a   1.000
_cell.length_b   1.000
_cell.length_c   1.000
_cell.angle_alpha   90.00
_cell.angle_beta   90.00
_cell.angle_gamma   90.00
#
_symmetry.space_group_name_H-M   'P 1'
#
loop_
_entity.id
_entity.type
_entity.pdbx_description
1 polymer ?
#
loop_
_entity_poly.entity_id
_entity_poly.type
_entity_poly.pdbx_seq_one_letter_code
_entity_poly.pdbx_strand_id
1 'polypeptide(L)'
;MLDPIKAAPDEIVRTSTLSTKWRHTWTSCPNLIFDAATMCANSTTSSKEQRARVFIASVNAVLKQCGATAVEEFQIKFPFDNLLVDHLNNWVKFAVLSRAKNLAIELEPEDSRCCKHPFPFELFDKQSMSRLEAIRLSFVSLKARPNFSGFPNIKALDLRSVDVSSNDLQLVLSSCSNLERLSIAMCHPHDDIRVSLPRLQHLHVAHSCINKIHFISKNLRTFVYDGFMVPLDLSESLQLGHVEMNFPSLTLEHAITELPRAMPHAQNLNLSACMTLKVFCLPEGVTKFSHLKYLQLRLYFSGQDNLLSLASFLKAAPLLEE
;
A
#
# COMPACT_ATOMS: atom_id res chain seq x y z
N MET A 1 -11.76 26.78 20.60
CA MET A 1 -10.62 25.84 20.72
C MET A 1 -11.01 24.84 21.81
N LEU A 2 -11.56 23.70 21.40
CA LEU A 2 -11.88 22.51 22.21
C LEU A 2 -11.93 21.34 21.21
N ASP A 3 -11.33 20.22 21.60
CA ASP A 3 -10.89 19.10 20.76
C ASP A 3 -11.98 18.39 19.93
N PRO A 4 -11.66 17.86 18.74
CA PRO A 4 -12.54 16.95 18.02
C PRO A 4 -12.60 15.60 18.77
N ILE A 5 -13.78 15.33 19.32
CA ILE A 5 -14.13 14.14 20.09
C ILE A 5 -13.80 12.86 19.30
N LYS A 6 -12.88 12.07 19.87
CA LYS A 6 -12.56 10.69 19.50
C LYS A 6 -13.47 9.77 20.32
N ALA A 7 -14.76 9.72 20.02
CA ALA A 7 -15.71 8.85 20.74
C ALA A 7 -15.98 7.56 19.95
N ALA A 8 -16.02 6.44 20.67
CA ALA A 8 -16.34 5.13 20.13
C ALA A 8 -17.82 5.08 19.68
N PRO A 9 -18.14 4.42 18.55
CA PRO A 9 -19.50 4.41 18.01
C PRO A 9 -20.55 3.82 18.98
N ASP A 10 -20.17 2.97 19.94
CA ASP A 10 -21.08 2.39 20.93
C ASP A 10 -21.65 3.40 21.94
N GLU A 11 -20.87 4.41 22.36
CA GLU A 11 -21.36 5.51 23.22
C GLU A 11 -22.26 6.47 22.44
N ILE A 12 -22.03 6.55 21.13
CA ILE A 12 -22.71 7.44 20.21
C ILE A 12 -24.09 6.87 19.78
N VAL A 13 -24.21 5.54 19.59
CA VAL A 13 -25.49 4.88 19.27
C VAL A 13 -26.47 4.99 20.44
N ARG A 14 -26.00 4.85 21.70
CA ARG A 14 -26.84 4.96 22.90
C ARG A 14 -27.38 6.36 23.19
N THR A 15 -26.70 7.42 22.75
CA THR A 15 -27.10 8.81 22.99
C THR A 15 -27.98 9.39 21.87
N SER A 16 -27.99 8.75 20.69
CA SER A 16 -28.84 9.13 19.55
C SER A 16 -30.35 8.91 19.76
N THR A 17 -30.73 7.98 20.64
CA THR A 17 -32.13 7.64 20.95
C THR A 17 -32.82 8.64 21.88
N LEU A 18 -32.08 9.55 22.52
CA LEU A 18 -32.60 10.45 23.57
C LEU A 18 -32.59 11.95 23.20
N SER A 19 -32.03 12.37 22.05
CA SER A 19 -31.97 13.80 21.71
C SER A 19 -32.16 14.09 20.23
N THR A 20 -33.25 14.79 19.90
CA THR A 20 -33.55 15.33 18.57
C THR A 20 -32.49 16.31 18.07
N LYS A 21 -31.73 16.94 18.97
CA LYS A 21 -30.63 17.87 18.66
C LYS A 21 -29.43 17.19 18.01
N TRP A 22 -29.14 15.93 18.36
CA TRP A 22 -28.01 15.20 17.79
C TRP A 22 -28.31 14.68 16.38
N ARG A 23 -29.58 14.37 16.08
CA ARG A 23 -30.02 13.89 14.75
C ARG A 23 -29.66 14.85 13.61
N HIS A 24 -29.50 16.14 13.89
CA HIS A 24 -29.08 17.17 12.93
C HIS A 24 -27.56 17.36 12.83
N THR A 25 -26.75 16.85 13.77
CA THR A 25 -25.29 16.96 13.73
C THR A 25 -24.66 15.87 12.85
N TRP A 26 -25.35 14.74 12.67
CA TRP A 26 -24.92 13.60 11.84
C TRP A 26 -24.93 13.84 10.33
N THR A 27 -25.55 14.93 9.86
CA THR A 27 -25.52 15.30 8.44
C THR A 27 -24.12 15.72 7.98
N SER A 28 -23.17 15.89 8.90
CA SER A 28 -21.81 16.36 8.62
C SER A 28 -20.75 15.51 9.34
N CYS A 29 -20.82 14.18 9.21
CA CYS A 29 -19.73 13.27 9.65
C CYS A 29 -18.66 13.18 8.56
N PRO A 30 -17.53 13.92 8.65
CA PRO A 30 -16.48 13.83 7.63
C PRO A 30 -15.79 12.46 7.66
N ASN A 31 -15.69 11.81 8.82
CA ASN A 31 -14.91 10.59 8.98
C ASN A 31 -15.79 9.46 9.52
N LEU A 32 -15.92 8.39 8.74
CA LEU A 32 -16.64 7.18 9.07
C LEU A 32 -15.62 6.04 9.14
N ILE A 33 -15.11 5.78 10.34
CA ILE A 33 -14.10 4.77 10.60
C ILE A 33 -14.72 3.67 11.45
N PHE A 34 -14.83 2.47 10.87
CA PHE A 34 -15.39 1.30 11.53
C PHE A 34 -14.28 0.28 11.72
N ASP A 35 -13.82 0.14 12.96
CA ASP A 35 -12.76 -0.80 13.34
C ASP A 35 -13.30 -1.86 14.30
N ALA A 36 -13.28 -3.12 13.87
CA ALA A 36 -13.68 -4.29 14.65
C ALA A 36 -13.05 -4.33 16.04
N ALA A 37 -11.77 -3.99 16.15
CA ALA A 37 -11.04 -4.03 17.41
C ALA A 37 -11.64 -3.07 18.43
N THR A 38 -12.18 -1.94 17.97
CA THR A 38 -12.86 -0.95 18.83
C THR A 38 -14.32 -1.27 19.06
N MET A 39 -15.05 -1.66 18.00
CA MET A 39 -16.50 -1.88 18.03
C MET A 39 -16.91 -3.20 18.66
N CYS A 40 -15.99 -4.17 18.73
CA CYS A 40 -16.25 -5.49 19.30
C CYS A 40 -15.42 -5.75 20.57
N ALA A 41 -14.79 -4.73 21.16
CA ALA A 41 -13.88 -4.88 22.31
C ALA A 41 -14.53 -5.56 23.54
N ASN A 42 -15.82 -5.29 23.77
CA ASN A 42 -16.55 -5.82 24.94
C ASN A 42 -17.13 -7.23 24.72
N SER A 43 -16.82 -7.87 23.60
CA SER A 43 -17.44 -9.12 23.16
C SER A 43 -16.55 -10.36 23.42
N THR A 44 -15.73 -10.32 24.47
CA THR A 44 -14.70 -11.33 24.81
C THR A 44 -15.26 -12.75 25.02
N THR A 45 -16.56 -12.90 25.21
CA THR A 45 -17.27 -14.19 25.35
C THR A 45 -18.03 -14.64 24.09
N SER A 46 -17.98 -13.86 23.00
CA SER A 46 -18.78 -14.10 21.78
C SER A 46 -18.00 -14.85 20.69
N SER A 47 -18.71 -15.72 19.96
CA SER A 47 -18.15 -16.42 18.79
C SER A 47 -17.74 -15.43 17.70
N LYS A 48 -16.83 -15.84 16.81
CA LYS A 48 -16.36 -15.03 15.67
C LYS A 48 -17.51 -14.52 14.81
N GLU A 49 -18.41 -15.43 14.45
CA GLU A 49 -19.64 -15.15 13.72
C GLU A 49 -20.53 -14.12 14.43
N GLN A 50 -20.65 -14.19 15.76
CA GLN A 50 -21.42 -13.21 16.53
C GLN A 50 -20.78 -11.82 16.47
N ARG A 51 -19.44 -11.73 16.55
CA ARG A 51 -18.72 -10.45 16.37
C ARG A 51 -18.94 -9.87 14.98
N ALA A 52 -18.87 -10.70 13.94
CA ALA A 52 -19.16 -10.29 12.57
C ALA A 52 -20.59 -9.74 12.45
N ARG A 53 -21.59 -10.43 13.00
CA ARG A 53 -22.99 -9.96 13.01
C ARG A 53 -23.17 -8.62 13.73
N VAL A 54 -22.56 -8.46 14.91
CA VAL A 54 -22.63 -7.21 15.68
C VAL A 54 -21.98 -6.07 14.91
N PHE A 55 -20.81 -6.29 14.33
CA PHE A 55 -20.13 -5.30 13.51
C PHE A 55 -20.97 -4.90 12.29
N ILE A 56 -21.45 -5.87 11.52
CA ILE A 56 -22.30 -5.65 10.34
C ILE A 56 -23.55 -4.84 10.72
N ALA A 57 -24.25 -5.25 11.78
CA ALA A 57 -25.46 -4.57 12.23
C ALA A 57 -25.16 -3.12 12.63
N SER A 58 -24.03 -2.88 13.31
CA SER A 58 -23.61 -1.56 13.76
C SER A 58 -23.24 -0.65 12.60
N VAL A 59 -22.42 -1.13 11.65
CA VAL A 59 -22.07 -0.40 10.43
C VAL A 59 -23.35 -0.06 9.66
N ASN A 60 -24.20 -1.05 9.38
CA ASN A 60 -25.44 -0.82 8.63
C ASN A 60 -26.39 0.16 9.34
N ALA A 61 -26.48 0.13 10.67
CA ALA A 61 -27.29 1.07 11.43
C ALA A 61 -26.78 2.51 11.30
N VAL A 62 -25.46 2.71 11.34
CA VAL A 62 -24.84 4.04 11.15
C VAL A 62 -25.03 4.51 9.70
N LEU A 63 -24.74 3.68 8.70
CA LEU A 63 -24.87 4.06 7.30
C LEU A 63 -26.32 4.39 6.91
N LYS A 64 -27.30 3.69 7.49
CA LYS A 64 -28.73 3.98 7.26
C LYS A 64 -29.17 5.33 7.81
N GLN A 65 -28.52 5.81 8.88
CA GLN A 65 -28.82 7.10 9.51
C GLN A 65 -27.99 8.25 8.94
N CYS A 66 -26.91 7.92 8.23
CA CYS A 66 -25.98 8.90 7.67
C CYS A 66 -26.52 9.46 6.35
N GLY A 67 -26.85 10.76 6.34
CA GLY A 67 -27.21 11.51 5.12
C GLY A 67 -26.02 12.24 4.48
N ALA A 68 -24.77 11.85 4.79
CA ALA A 68 -23.59 12.58 4.37
C ALA A 68 -23.39 12.50 2.85
N THR A 69 -23.19 13.67 2.23
CA THR A 69 -22.98 13.82 0.78
C THR A 69 -21.53 14.15 0.41
N ALA A 70 -20.68 14.35 1.41
CA ALA A 70 -19.27 14.68 1.24
C ALA A 70 -18.42 14.07 2.37
N VAL A 71 -18.33 12.74 2.40
CA VAL A 71 -17.44 12.04 3.35
C VAL A 71 -15.98 12.35 2.98
N GLU A 72 -15.15 12.61 3.98
CA GLU A 72 -13.71 12.79 3.86
C GLU A 72 -13.00 11.43 3.95
N GLU A 73 -13.29 10.64 4.98
CA GLU A 73 -12.72 9.31 5.18
C GLU A 73 -13.83 8.26 5.36
N PHE A 74 -13.78 7.19 4.57
CA PHE A 74 -14.59 5.99 4.77
C PHE A 74 -13.68 4.78 4.94
N GLN A 75 -13.64 4.21 6.14
CA GLN A 75 -12.76 3.10 6.47
C GLN A 75 -13.53 1.94 7.12
N ILE A 76 -13.34 0.74 6.58
CA ILE A 76 -13.75 -0.52 7.18
C ILE A 76 -12.49 -1.30 7.52
N LYS A 77 -12.30 -1.62 8.80
CA LYS A 77 -11.22 -2.51 9.26
C LYS A 77 -11.84 -3.68 10.02
N PHE A 78 -11.71 -4.88 9.46
CA PHE A 78 -12.35 -6.06 10.04
C PHE A 78 -11.64 -7.38 9.67
N PRO A 79 -11.49 -8.33 10.61
CA PRO A 79 -11.04 -9.70 10.30
C PRO A 79 -12.02 -10.39 9.34
N PHE A 80 -11.58 -10.74 8.13
CA PHE A 80 -12.46 -11.23 7.07
C PHE A 80 -13.25 -12.48 7.48
N ASP A 81 -14.56 -12.40 7.27
CA ASP A 81 -15.56 -13.44 7.49
C ASP A 81 -16.46 -13.48 6.24
N ASN A 82 -16.84 -14.67 5.77
CA ASN A 82 -17.70 -14.83 4.60
C ASN A 82 -19.06 -14.12 4.73
N LEU A 83 -19.53 -13.87 5.96
CA LEU A 83 -20.75 -13.10 6.23
C LEU A 83 -20.66 -11.65 5.73
N LEU A 84 -19.47 -11.12 5.48
CA LEU A 84 -19.27 -9.74 5.02
C LEU A 84 -19.46 -9.55 3.52
N VAL A 85 -19.38 -10.61 2.72
CA VAL A 85 -19.34 -10.54 1.25
C VAL A 85 -20.48 -9.68 0.69
N ASP A 86 -21.71 -9.93 1.13
CA ASP A 86 -22.89 -9.19 0.67
C ASP A 86 -22.94 -7.74 1.20
N HIS A 87 -22.26 -7.46 2.31
CA HIS A 87 -22.24 -6.14 2.93
C HIS A 87 -21.14 -5.23 2.38
N LEU A 88 -19.98 -5.79 2.02
CA LEU A 88 -18.84 -5.03 1.49
C LEU A 88 -19.23 -4.21 0.25
N ASN A 89 -19.98 -4.81 -0.68
CA ASN A 89 -20.46 -4.08 -1.86
C ASN A 89 -21.40 -2.93 -1.48
N ASN A 90 -22.26 -3.11 -0.48
CA ASN A 90 -23.15 -2.06 0.00
C ASN A 90 -22.39 -0.93 0.71
N TRP A 91 -21.33 -1.26 1.44
CA TRP A 91 -20.47 -0.28 2.11
C TRP A 91 -19.64 0.52 1.10
N VAL A 92 -19.06 -0.14 0.10
CA VAL A 92 -18.38 0.56 -1.00
C VAL A 92 -19.36 1.43 -1.77
N LYS A 93 -20.58 0.94 -2.04
CA LYS A 93 -21.65 1.74 -2.67
C LYS A 93 -21.98 2.99 -1.85
N PHE A 94 -22.05 2.89 -0.53
CA PHE A 94 -22.24 4.05 0.33
C PHE A 94 -21.08 5.04 0.20
N ALA A 95 -19.83 4.57 0.24
CA ALA A 95 -18.65 5.43 0.09
C ALA A 95 -18.65 6.18 -1.26
N VAL A 96 -19.02 5.49 -2.34
CA VAL A 96 -19.19 6.07 -3.67
C VAL A 96 -20.29 7.14 -3.68
N LEU A 97 -21.48 6.83 -3.16
CA LEU A 97 -22.64 7.76 -3.17
C LEU A 97 -22.41 8.98 -2.28
N SER A 98 -21.71 8.82 -1.17
CA SER A 98 -21.28 9.90 -0.28
C SER A 98 -20.05 10.67 -0.79
N ARG A 99 -19.56 10.29 -1.99
CA ARG A 99 -18.40 10.86 -2.69
C ARG A 99 -17.15 10.90 -1.82
N ALA A 100 -16.89 9.83 -1.06
CA ALA A 100 -15.77 9.74 -0.14
C ALA A 100 -14.45 10.18 -0.81
N LYS A 101 -13.67 11.01 -0.11
CA LYS A 101 -12.36 11.44 -0.61
C LYS A 101 -11.30 10.36 -0.39
N ASN A 102 -11.38 9.64 0.72
CA ASN A 102 -10.52 8.49 1.01
C ASN A 102 -11.39 7.25 1.27
N LEU A 103 -11.01 6.13 0.66
CA LEU A 103 -11.66 4.85 0.83
C LEU A 103 -10.65 3.81 1.32
N ALA A 104 -10.91 3.21 2.48
CA ALA A 104 -10.11 2.14 3.03
C ALA A 104 -10.97 0.90 3.33
N ILE A 105 -10.65 -0.22 2.68
CA ILE A 105 -11.21 -1.54 2.97
C ILE A 105 -10.06 -2.43 3.43
N GLU A 106 -9.87 -2.51 4.74
CA GLU A 106 -8.77 -3.19 5.40
C GLU A 106 -9.26 -4.51 6.00
N LEU A 107 -9.27 -5.55 5.17
CA LEU A 107 -9.66 -6.88 5.58
C LEU A 107 -8.41 -7.68 5.97
N GLU A 108 -8.48 -8.38 7.09
CA GLU A 108 -7.40 -9.24 7.59
C GLU A 108 -7.80 -10.71 7.41
N PRO A 109 -6.98 -11.57 6.78
CA PRO A 109 -7.31 -12.98 6.64
C PRO A 109 -7.42 -13.65 8.01
N GLU A 110 -8.55 -14.27 8.30
CA GLU A 110 -8.68 -15.11 9.50
C GLU A 110 -8.26 -16.57 9.23
N ASP A 111 -8.37 -17.03 7.99
CA ASP A 111 -7.88 -18.33 7.50
C ASP A 111 -7.26 -18.16 6.11
N SER A 112 -6.12 -18.80 5.89
CA SER A 112 -5.44 -18.98 4.59
C SER A 112 -6.33 -19.49 3.45
N ARG A 113 -7.46 -20.14 3.75
CA ARG A 113 -8.40 -20.70 2.77
C ARG A 113 -9.47 -19.71 2.29
N CYS A 114 -9.57 -18.52 2.89
CA CYS A 114 -10.58 -17.54 2.50
C CYS A 114 -10.33 -17.01 1.09
N CYS A 115 -11.34 -17.10 0.23
CA CYS A 115 -11.31 -16.44 -1.07
C CYS A 115 -11.40 -14.92 -0.89
N LYS A 116 -10.57 -14.18 -1.61
CA LYS A 116 -10.58 -12.71 -1.55
C LYS A 116 -11.79 -12.14 -2.28
N HIS A 117 -12.50 -11.24 -1.61
CA HIS A 117 -13.71 -10.59 -2.17
C HIS A 117 -13.38 -9.76 -3.42
N PRO A 118 -14.10 -9.91 -4.54
CA PRO A 118 -13.93 -9.06 -5.71
C PRO A 118 -14.24 -7.60 -5.40
N PHE A 119 -13.28 -6.71 -5.65
CA PHE A 119 -13.50 -5.28 -5.49
C PHE A 119 -14.48 -4.77 -6.57
N PRO A 120 -15.57 -4.08 -6.17
CA PRO A 120 -16.68 -3.79 -7.07
C PRO A 120 -16.42 -2.55 -7.93
N PHE A 121 -15.52 -2.68 -8.91
CA PHE A 121 -15.19 -1.61 -9.88
C PHE A 121 -16.41 -1.10 -10.68
N GLU A 122 -17.49 -1.86 -10.75
CA GLU A 122 -18.77 -1.46 -11.37
C GLU A 122 -19.51 -0.34 -10.63
N LEU A 123 -19.22 -0.12 -9.35
CA LEU A 123 -19.84 0.94 -8.56
C LEU A 123 -19.23 2.31 -8.82
N PHE A 124 -18.07 2.37 -9.46
CA PHE A 124 -17.34 3.61 -9.72
C PHE A 124 -17.71 4.19 -11.09
N ASP A 125 -18.15 5.45 -11.10
CA ASP A 125 -18.42 6.24 -12.30
C ASP A 125 -17.57 7.52 -12.27
N LYS A 126 -17.52 8.24 -13.40
CA LYS A 126 -16.68 9.44 -13.51
C LYS A 126 -16.99 10.50 -12.46
N GLN A 127 -18.25 10.59 -12.01
CA GLN A 127 -18.67 11.60 -11.05
C GLN A 127 -18.28 11.22 -9.62
N SER A 128 -18.48 9.96 -9.23
CA SER A 128 -18.12 9.45 -7.90
C SER A 128 -16.60 9.40 -7.69
N MET A 129 -15.83 9.15 -8.74
CA MET A 129 -14.36 9.15 -8.70
C MET A 129 -13.74 10.56 -8.62
N SER A 130 -14.50 11.62 -8.86
CA SER A 130 -13.97 13.00 -8.94
C SER A 130 -13.36 13.50 -7.62
N ARG A 131 -13.85 13.03 -6.47
CA ARG A 131 -13.33 13.43 -5.15
C ARG A 131 -12.31 12.44 -4.57
N LEU A 132 -12.22 11.24 -5.13
CA LEU A 132 -11.42 10.17 -4.55
C LEU A 132 -9.92 10.45 -4.76
N GLU A 133 -9.21 10.67 -3.66
CA GLU A 133 -7.78 10.98 -3.62
C GLU A 133 -6.94 9.85 -3.02
N ALA A 134 -7.54 8.98 -2.19
CA ALA A 134 -6.82 7.85 -1.61
C ALA A 134 -7.66 6.56 -1.58
N ILE A 135 -7.02 5.45 -1.93
CA ILE A 135 -7.58 4.10 -1.81
C ILE A 135 -6.59 3.22 -1.05
N ARG A 136 -7.07 2.54 -0.01
CA ARG A 136 -6.34 1.45 0.66
C ARG A 136 -7.17 0.18 0.63
N LEU A 137 -6.61 -0.90 0.09
CA LEU A 137 -7.29 -2.18 -0.03
C LEU A 137 -6.42 -3.28 0.57
N SER A 138 -7.00 -4.07 1.47
CA SER A 138 -6.39 -5.27 2.01
C SER A 138 -7.28 -6.49 1.78
N PHE A 139 -6.67 -7.60 1.36
CA PHE A 139 -7.32 -8.91 1.26
C PHE A 139 -8.57 -8.94 0.35
N VAL A 140 -8.48 -8.25 -0.81
CA VAL A 140 -9.49 -8.25 -1.88
C VAL A 140 -8.89 -8.78 -3.19
N SER A 141 -9.73 -9.08 -4.17
CA SER A 141 -9.30 -9.36 -5.55
C SER A 141 -9.63 -8.20 -6.48
N LEU A 142 -8.69 -7.83 -7.35
CA LEU A 142 -8.87 -6.78 -8.36
C LEU A 142 -8.98 -7.43 -9.74
N LYS A 143 -10.14 -7.25 -10.36
CA LYS A 143 -10.40 -7.61 -11.76
C LYS A 143 -10.88 -6.36 -12.48
N ALA A 144 -9.96 -5.68 -13.13
CA ALA A 144 -10.25 -4.41 -13.78
C ALA A 144 -10.97 -4.70 -15.11
N ARG A 145 -11.92 -3.83 -15.48
CA ARG A 145 -12.64 -3.95 -16.75
C ARG A 145 -11.87 -3.22 -17.84
N PRO A 146 -11.85 -3.70 -19.10
CA PRO A 146 -11.17 -3.00 -20.20
C PRO A 146 -11.62 -1.53 -20.39
N ASN A 147 -12.88 -1.22 -20.07
CA ASN A 147 -13.45 0.13 -20.17
C ASN A 147 -13.36 0.93 -18.86
N PHE A 148 -12.57 0.47 -17.88
CA PHE A 148 -12.36 1.18 -16.63
C PHE A 148 -11.62 2.49 -16.91
N SER A 149 -12.25 3.63 -16.58
CA SER A 149 -11.69 4.96 -16.85
C SER A 149 -10.71 5.45 -15.79
N GLY A 150 -10.30 4.60 -14.85
CA GLY A 150 -9.32 4.93 -13.82
C GLY A 150 -9.82 5.78 -12.67
N PHE A 151 -8.89 6.06 -11.75
CA PHE A 151 -9.04 7.01 -10.65
C PHE A 151 -8.23 8.28 -10.94
N PRO A 152 -8.77 9.24 -11.71
CA PRO A 152 -7.98 10.35 -12.26
C PRO A 152 -7.38 11.28 -11.20
N ASN A 153 -8.02 11.40 -10.03
CA ASN A 153 -7.59 12.31 -8.95
C ASN A 153 -6.90 11.58 -7.80
N ILE A 154 -6.64 10.27 -7.95
CA ILE A 154 -5.95 9.51 -6.91
C ILE A 154 -4.52 10.05 -6.74
N LYS A 155 -4.14 10.24 -5.47
CA LYS A 155 -2.79 10.63 -5.04
C LYS A 155 -2.12 9.51 -4.25
N ALA A 156 -2.89 8.66 -3.57
CA ALA A 156 -2.36 7.53 -2.83
C ALA A 156 -3.12 6.23 -3.13
N LEU A 157 -2.37 5.18 -3.45
CA LEU A 157 -2.89 3.82 -3.65
C LEU A 157 -2.06 2.85 -2.83
N ASP A 158 -2.72 2.12 -1.92
CA ASP A 158 -2.10 1.13 -1.05
C ASP A 158 -2.82 -0.21 -1.20
N LEU A 159 -2.11 -1.20 -1.72
CA LEU A 159 -2.60 -2.54 -2.00
C LEU A 159 -1.83 -3.51 -1.10
N ARG A 160 -2.54 -4.21 -0.21
CA ARG A 160 -1.96 -5.22 0.69
C ARG A 160 -2.65 -6.57 0.54
N SER A 161 -1.89 -7.63 0.33
CA SER A 161 -2.46 -8.97 0.19
C SER A 161 -3.58 -9.01 -0.86
N VAL A 162 -3.44 -8.27 -1.95
CA VAL A 162 -4.44 -8.19 -3.01
C VAL A 162 -4.16 -9.26 -4.05
N ASP A 163 -5.21 -9.98 -4.46
CA ASP A 163 -5.14 -10.88 -5.63
C ASP A 163 -5.38 -10.07 -6.90
N VAL A 164 -4.36 -9.93 -7.73
CA VAL A 164 -4.39 -9.07 -8.92
C VAL A 164 -3.43 -9.61 -9.97
N SER A 165 -3.88 -9.70 -11.22
CA SER A 165 -2.99 -10.02 -12.35
C SER A 165 -2.14 -8.81 -12.73
N SER A 166 -1.00 -9.02 -13.39
CA SER A 166 -0.20 -7.87 -13.88
C SER A 166 -0.99 -6.98 -14.85
N ASN A 167 -1.81 -7.57 -15.73
CA ASN A 167 -2.65 -6.82 -16.67
C ASN A 167 -3.65 -5.91 -15.94
N ASP A 168 -4.34 -6.44 -14.93
CA ASP A 168 -5.28 -5.66 -14.13
C ASP A 168 -4.58 -4.54 -13.35
N LEU A 169 -3.41 -4.85 -12.76
CA LEU A 169 -2.62 -3.87 -12.02
C LEU A 169 -2.14 -2.74 -12.93
N GLN A 170 -1.60 -3.07 -14.12
CA GLN A 170 -1.18 -2.08 -15.11
C GLN A 170 -2.37 -1.24 -15.59
N LEU A 171 -3.55 -1.83 -15.80
CA LEU A 171 -4.75 -1.11 -16.20
C LEU A 171 -5.19 -0.10 -15.13
N VAL A 172 -5.19 -0.51 -13.85
CA VAL A 172 -5.50 0.39 -12.74
C VAL A 172 -4.46 1.51 -12.65
N LEU A 173 -3.17 1.19 -12.63
CA LEU A 173 -2.09 2.17 -12.44
C LEU A 173 -1.94 3.15 -13.60
N SER A 174 -2.08 2.69 -14.85
CA SER A 174 -1.99 3.54 -16.05
C SER A 174 -3.05 4.65 -16.07
N SER A 175 -4.16 4.43 -15.36
CA SER A 175 -5.26 5.37 -15.28
C SER A 175 -5.19 6.29 -14.05
N CYS A 176 -4.09 6.24 -13.29
CA CYS A 176 -3.84 7.00 -12.06
C CYS A 176 -2.74 8.06 -12.28
N SER A 177 -2.94 8.99 -13.21
CA SER A 177 -1.89 9.95 -13.64
C SER A 177 -1.42 10.93 -12.56
N ASN A 178 -2.21 11.13 -11.50
CA ASN A 178 -1.90 12.02 -10.39
C ASN A 178 -1.32 11.31 -9.16
N LEU A 179 -1.02 10.01 -9.27
CA LEU A 179 -0.56 9.20 -8.16
C LEU A 179 0.81 9.69 -7.64
N GLU A 180 0.87 10.03 -6.35
CA GLU A 180 2.06 10.50 -5.65
C GLU A 180 2.67 9.40 -4.76
N ARG A 181 1.84 8.49 -4.23
CA ARG A 181 2.25 7.40 -3.35
C ARG A 181 1.66 6.07 -3.81
N LEU A 182 2.51 5.08 -4.06
CA LEU A 182 2.12 3.72 -4.40
C LEU A 182 2.74 2.74 -3.40
N SER A 183 1.90 1.90 -2.79
CA SER A 183 2.31 0.79 -1.93
C SER A 183 1.71 -0.51 -2.47
N ILE A 184 2.56 -1.50 -2.73
CA ILE A 184 2.19 -2.85 -3.16
C ILE A 184 2.87 -3.83 -2.21
N ALA A 185 2.09 -4.42 -1.31
CA ALA A 185 2.58 -5.34 -0.29
C ALA A 185 1.87 -6.69 -0.40
N MET A 186 2.60 -7.80 -0.33
CA MET A 186 2.05 -9.16 -0.36
C MET A 186 1.14 -9.43 -1.57
N CYS A 187 1.45 -8.84 -2.73
CA CYS A 187 0.69 -9.04 -3.96
C CYS A 187 1.47 -9.96 -4.91
N HIS A 188 0.78 -10.86 -5.61
CA HIS A 188 1.45 -11.90 -6.40
C HIS A 188 0.98 -11.90 -7.87
N PRO A 189 1.31 -10.84 -8.64
CA PRO A 189 0.94 -10.77 -10.06
C PRO A 189 1.71 -11.75 -10.94
N HIS A 190 2.87 -12.27 -10.48
CA HIS A 190 3.70 -13.27 -11.16
C HIS A 190 4.18 -12.89 -12.58
N ASP A 191 4.29 -11.59 -12.86
CA ASP A 191 4.72 -11.06 -14.15
C ASP A 191 5.48 -9.72 -13.96
N ASP A 192 5.94 -9.16 -15.07
CA ASP A 192 6.59 -7.86 -15.15
C ASP A 192 5.59 -6.72 -14.89
N ILE A 193 6.03 -5.68 -14.20
CA ILE A 193 5.27 -4.43 -14.02
C ILE A 193 6.03 -3.31 -14.73
N ARG A 194 5.40 -2.74 -15.76
CA ARG A 194 5.90 -1.56 -16.48
C ARG A 194 4.83 -0.47 -16.53
N VAL A 195 5.02 0.60 -15.75
CA VAL A 195 4.07 1.72 -15.71
C VAL A 195 4.78 3.06 -15.64
N SER A 196 4.25 4.05 -16.37
CA SER A 196 4.65 5.45 -16.25
C SER A 196 3.74 6.18 -15.28
N LEU A 197 4.32 6.70 -14.20
CA LEU A 197 3.62 7.42 -13.14
C LEU A 197 4.36 8.75 -12.89
N PRO A 198 4.06 9.80 -13.68
CA PRO A 198 4.91 10.99 -13.76
C PRO A 198 4.94 11.81 -12.46
N ARG A 199 3.95 11.68 -11.57
CA ARG A 199 3.86 12.38 -10.28
C ARG A 199 4.29 11.53 -9.09
N LEU A 200 4.70 10.28 -9.31
CA LEU A 200 5.03 9.35 -8.23
C LEU A 200 6.25 9.85 -7.47
N GLN A 201 6.09 10.06 -6.17
CA GLN A 201 7.13 10.53 -5.25
C GLN A 201 7.57 9.43 -4.28
N HIS A 202 6.66 8.52 -3.91
CA HIS A 202 6.95 7.41 -3.01
C HIS A 202 6.47 6.10 -3.60
N LEU A 203 7.40 5.14 -3.69
CA LEU A 203 7.12 3.77 -4.10
C LEU A 203 7.52 2.82 -2.98
N HIS A 204 6.61 1.95 -2.58
CA HIS A 204 6.83 0.89 -1.62
C HIS A 204 6.41 -0.45 -2.24
N VAL A 205 7.32 -1.41 -2.30
CA VAL A 205 7.06 -2.76 -2.77
C VAL A 205 7.59 -3.75 -1.75
N ALA A 206 6.71 -4.56 -1.16
CA ALA A 206 7.08 -5.50 -0.10
C ALA A 206 6.48 -6.89 -0.32
N HIS A 207 7.26 -7.94 -0.05
CA HIS A 207 6.85 -9.35 -0.03
C HIS A 207 5.98 -9.78 -1.22
N SER A 208 6.25 -9.23 -2.40
CA SER A 208 5.42 -9.40 -3.60
C SER A 208 6.13 -10.25 -4.64
N CYS A 209 5.40 -11.10 -5.36
CA CYS A 209 5.95 -11.95 -6.43
C CYS A 209 5.84 -11.23 -7.78
N ILE A 210 6.82 -10.38 -8.08
CA ILE A 210 6.92 -9.60 -9.32
C ILE A 210 8.20 -10.04 -10.04
N ASN A 211 8.14 -10.29 -11.36
CA ASN A 211 9.31 -10.79 -12.09
C ASN A 211 10.30 -9.67 -12.42
N LYS A 212 9.79 -8.49 -12.75
CA LYS A 212 10.58 -7.30 -13.07
C LYS A 212 9.81 -6.03 -12.71
N ILE A 213 10.54 -5.03 -12.23
CA ILE A 213 9.98 -3.72 -11.87
C ILE A 213 10.58 -2.65 -12.77
N HIS A 214 9.74 -1.98 -13.56
CA HIS A 214 10.13 -0.83 -14.37
C HIS A 214 9.12 0.31 -14.18
N PHE A 215 9.49 1.29 -13.35
CA PHE A 215 8.67 2.49 -13.14
C PHE A 215 9.31 3.70 -13.81
N ILE A 216 8.55 4.33 -14.70
CA ILE A 216 8.95 5.56 -15.37
C ILE A 216 8.40 6.73 -14.56
N SER A 217 9.20 7.29 -13.65
CA SER A 217 8.88 8.50 -12.88
C SER A 217 10.13 9.35 -12.65
N LYS A 218 10.08 10.63 -13.06
CA LYS A 218 11.17 11.59 -12.82
C LYS A 218 11.15 12.21 -11.42
N ASN A 219 10.01 12.14 -10.74
CA ASN A 219 9.76 12.80 -9.46
C ASN A 219 9.86 11.85 -8.26
N LEU A 220 10.30 10.60 -8.47
CA LEU A 220 10.44 9.62 -7.40
C LEU A 220 11.53 10.08 -6.43
N ARG A 221 11.17 10.21 -5.16
CA ARG A 221 12.05 10.67 -4.07
C ARG A 221 12.38 9.58 -3.07
N THR A 222 11.43 8.67 -2.85
CA THR A 222 11.56 7.59 -1.90
C THR A 222 11.21 6.27 -2.57
N PHE A 223 12.11 5.29 -2.43
CA PHE A 223 11.85 3.92 -2.81
C PHE A 223 12.12 2.99 -1.63
N VAL A 224 11.13 2.19 -1.26
CA VAL A 224 11.24 1.16 -0.22
C VAL A 224 10.96 -0.20 -0.86
N TYR A 225 11.90 -1.12 -0.70
CA TYR A 225 11.82 -2.46 -1.25
C TYR A 225 12.06 -3.52 -0.17
N ASP A 226 11.15 -4.47 -0.04
CA ASP A 226 11.35 -5.67 0.78
C ASP A 226 11.01 -6.92 -0.04
N GLY A 227 11.99 -7.75 -0.37
CA GLY A 227 11.75 -8.93 -1.19
C GLY A 227 13.02 -9.55 -1.75
N PHE A 228 12.85 -10.51 -2.65
CA PHE A 228 13.97 -11.13 -3.35
C PHE A 228 14.51 -10.23 -4.46
N MET A 229 15.80 -10.32 -4.79
CA MET A 229 16.36 -9.56 -5.90
C MET A 229 15.63 -9.87 -7.22
N VAL A 230 15.15 -8.83 -7.89
CA VAL A 230 14.52 -8.88 -9.21
C VAL A 230 15.09 -7.78 -10.10
N PRO A 231 15.10 -7.94 -11.43
CA PRO A 231 15.46 -6.86 -12.33
C PRO A 231 14.63 -5.60 -12.05
N LEU A 232 15.33 -4.51 -11.74
CA LEU A 232 14.77 -3.21 -11.39
C LEU A 232 15.32 -2.14 -12.33
N ASP A 233 14.45 -1.23 -12.78
CA ASP A 233 14.84 -0.03 -13.51
C ASP A 233 14.10 1.19 -12.96
N LEU A 234 14.86 2.04 -12.26
CA LEU A 234 14.49 3.37 -11.76
C LEU A 234 15.46 4.42 -12.28
N SER A 235 16.17 4.15 -13.39
CA SER A 235 17.21 5.02 -13.92
C SER A 235 16.72 6.42 -14.30
N GLU A 236 15.43 6.55 -14.65
CA GLU A 236 14.79 7.83 -14.95
C GLU A 236 14.46 8.69 -13.71
N SER A 237 14.63 8.14 -12.50
CA SER A 237 14.31 8.80 -11.22
C SER A 237 15.40 9.77 -10.76
N LEU A 238 15.50 10.93 -11.43
CA LEU A 238 16.57 11.91 -11.18
C LEU A 238 16.57 12.52 -9.78
N GLN A 239 15.43 12.52 -9.08
CA GLN A 239 15.25 13.07 -7.74
C GLN A 239 15.29 12.03 -6.62
N LEU A 240 15.77 10.81 -6.90
CA LEU A 240 15.75 9.71 -5.95
C LEU A 240 16.66 10.00 -4.76
N GLY A 241 16.07 10.49 -3.67
CA GLY A 241 16.79 10.86 -2.46
C GLY A 241 17.03 9.66 -1.57
N HIS A 242 15.96 8.98 -1.16
CA HIS A 242 16.02 7.92 -0.16
C HIS A 242 15.64 6.56 -0.72
N VAL A 243 16.51 5.58 -0.53
CA VAL A 243 16.27 4.18 -0.87
C VAL A 243 16.46 3.33 0.38
N GLU A 244 15.45 2.54 0.71
CA GLU A 244 15.53 1.49 1.71
C GLU A 244 15.27 0.14 1.02
N MET A 245 16.18 -0.81 1.22
CA MET A 245 16.07 -2.14 0.64
C MET A 245 16.34 -3.21 1.69
N ASN A 246 15.43 -4.16 1.80
CA ASN A 246 15.56 -5.34 2.62
C ASN A 246 15.52 -6.61 1.75
N PHE A 247 16.57 -7.42 1.82
CA PHE A 247 16.66 -8.66 1.07
C PHE A 247 16.81 -9.86 2.02
N PRO A 248 15.93 -10.88 1.95
CA PRO A 248 16.12 -12.11 2.72
C PRO A 248 17.33 -12.91 2.24
N SER A 249 17.81 -12.67 1.02
CA SER A 249 19.06 -13.19 0.48
C SER A 249 19.56 -12.30 -0.65
N LEU A 250 20.84 -11.92 -0.62
CA LEU A 250 21.50 -11.12 -1.65
C LEU A 250 22.97 -11.55 -1.81
N THR A 251 23.47 -11.63 -3.04
CA THR A 251 24.92 -11.80 -3.26
C THR A 251 25.59 -10.43 -3.36
N LEU A 252 26.85 -10.34 -2.93
CA LEU A 252 27.62 -9.11 -3.10
C LEU A 252 27.67 -8.66 -4.56
N GLU A 253 27.85 -9.60 -5.49
CA GLU A 253 27.86 -9.35 -6.94
C GLU A 253 26.60 -8.63 -7.41
N HIS A 254 25.40 -9.17 -7.12
CA HIS A 254 24.15 -8.51 -7.50
C HIS A 254 24.04 -7.12 -6.85
N ALA A 255 24.48 -6.98 -5.61
CA ALA A 255 24.41 -5.70 -4.90
C ALA A 255 25.25 -4.62 -5.58
N ILE A 256 26.43 -4.96 -6.09
CA ILE A 256 27.37 -4.00 -6.72
C ILE A 256 27.19 -3.84 -8.23
N THR A 257 26.52 -4.78 -8.92
CA THR A 257 26.27 -4.68 -10.37
C THR A 257 24.86 -4.18 -10.68
N GLU A 258 23.85 -4.69 -9.98
CA GLU A 258 22.45 -4.45 -10.32
C GLU A 258 21.93 -3.17 -9.65
N LEU A 259 22.25 -2.92 -8.37
CA LEU A 259 21.74 -1.74 -7.66
C LEU A 259 22.23 -0.42 -8.27
N PRO A 260 23.53 -0.24 -8.60
CA PRO A 260 23.97 0.99 -9.24
C PRO A 260 23.36 1.21 -10.63
N ARG A 261 23.08 0.12 -11.36
CA ARG A 261 22.41 0.17 -12.67
C ARG A 261 20.94 0.54 -12.53
N ALA A 262 20.26 -0.02 -11.54
CA ALA A 262 18.83 0.19 -11.33
C ALA A 262 18.51 1.60 -10.84
N MET A 263 19.38 2.19 -10.01
CA MET A 263 19.12 3.47 -9.33
C MET A 263 20.39 4.35 -9.21
N PRO A 264 20.98 4.76 -10.35
CA PRO A 264 22.24 5.52 -10.38
C PRO A 264 22.17 6.88 -9.68
N HIS A 265 20.98 7.46 -9.55
CA HIS A 265 20.74 8.78 -8.95
C HIS A 265 20.40 8.75 -7.46
N ALA A 266 20.37 7.57 -6.82
CA ALA A 266 20.11 7.45 -5.40
C ALA A 266 21.13 8.25 -4.56
N GLN A 267 20.66 9.05 -3.60
CA GLN A 267 21.52 9.83 -2.70
C GLN A 267 21.79 9.11 -1.37
N ASN A 268 20.80 8.42 -0.83
CA ASN A 268 20.86 7.70 0.43
C ASN A 268 20.42 6.25 0.20
N LEU A 269 21.26 5.28 0.58
CA LEU A 269 20.95 3.86 0.48
C LEU A 269 21.05 3.19 1.85
N ASN A 270 19.92 2.70 2.34
CA ASN A 270 19.84 1.80 3.50
C ASN A 270 19.62 0.37 2.98
N LEU A 271 20.65 -0.46 3.08
CA LEU A 271 20.61 -1.85 2.63
C LEU A 271 20.66 -2.80 3.83
N SER A 272 19.58 -3.54 4.05
CA SER A 272 19.50 -4.67 4.95
C SER A 272 19.49 -5.96 4.14
N ALA A 273 20.41 -6.89 4.41
CA ALA A 273 20.44 -8.14 3.66
C ALA A 273 21.09 -9.30 4.43
N CYS A 274 20.54 -10.50 4.26
CA CYS A 274 21.34 -11.72 4.45
C CYS A 274 22.25 -11.89 3.24
N MET A 275 23.55 -11.65 3.42
CA MET A 275 24.50 -11.51 2.32
C MET A 275 25.47 -12.69 2.27
N THR A 276 25.72 -13.20 1.07
CA THR A 276 26.80 -14.17 0.82
C THR A 276 27.99 -13.47 0.19
N LEU A 277 29.16 -13.56 0.84
CA LEU A 277 30.41 -12.95 0.36
C LEU A 277 31.26 -13.99 -0.37
N LYS A 278 30.87 -14.33 -1.61
CA LYS A 278 31.79 -15.06 -2.51
C LYS A 278 32.92 -14.12 -2.94
N VAL A 279 34.16 -14.63 -2.98
CA VAL A 279 35.32 -13.88 -3.46
C VAL A 279 35.04 -13.45 -4.90
N PHE A 280 34.80 -12.16 -5.09
CA PHE A 280 34.52 -11.57 -6.37
C PHE A 280 35.62 -10.58 -6.72
N CYS A 281 36.38 -10.90 -7.78
CA CYS A 281 37.20 -9.90 -8.45
C CYS A 281 36.26 -8.99 -9.21
N LEU A 282 36.11 -7.74 -8.77
CA LEU A 282 35.36 -6.72 -9.50
C LEU A 282 35.85 -6.67 -10.96
N PRO A 283 34.99 -6.90 -11.97
CA PRO A 283 35.33 -6.65 -13.35
C PRO A 283 35.71 -5.18 -13.52
N GLU A 284 36.69 -4.89 -14.39
CA GLU A 284 36.95 -3.51 -14.78
C GLU A 284 35.70 -2.93 -15.46
N GLY A 285 35.21 -1.77 -15.00
CA GLY A 285 34.03 -1.11 -15.57
C GLY A 285 32.69 -1.29 -14.82
N VAL A 286 32.70 -1.66 -13.53
CA VAL A 286 31.47 -1.74 -12.72
C VAL A 286 30.71 -0.40 -12.71
N THR A 287 29.41 -0.49 -12.97
CA THR A 287 28.46 0.63 -12.88
C THR A 287 28.53 1.23 -11.47
N LYS A 288 28.74 2.55 -11.38
CA LYS A 288 28.86 3.23 -10.09
C LYS A 288 27.58 3.98 -9.76
N PHE A 289 27.30 4.11 -8.47
CA PHE A 289 26.33 5.09 -8.01
C PHE A 289 26.86 6.48 -8.33
N SER A 290 26.07 7.26 -9.08
CA SER A 290 26.53 8.56 -9.59
C SER A 290 26.31 9.69 -8.59
N HIS A 291 25.45 9.50 -7.57
CA HIS A 291 25.07 10.54 -6.61
C HIS A 291 24.97 10.04 -5.16
N LEU A 292 25.39 8.79 -4.88
CA LEU A 292 25.25 8.20 -3.55
C LEU A 292 26.21 8.86 -2.56
N LYS A 293 25.65 9.52 -1.55
CA LYS A 293 26.34 10.26 -0.49
C LYS A 293 26.35 9.50 0.84
N TYR A 294 25.24 8.85 1.16
CA TYR A 294 25.08 8.14 2.43
C TYR A 294 24.74 6.68 2.20
N LEU A 295 25.49 5.79 2.83
CA LEU A 295 25.32 4.36 2.74
C LEU A 295 25.25 3.75 4.14
N GLN A 296 24.13 3.12 4.47
CA GLN A 296 23.97 2.31 5.67
C GLN A 296 23.81 0.84 5.28
N LEU A 297 24.71 -0.01 5.77
CA LEU A 297 24.68 -1.45 5.55
C LEU A 297 24.32 -2.18 6.85
N ARG A 298 23.26 -3.00 6.84
CA ARG A 298 22.91 -3.96 7.89
C ARG A 298 22.98 -5.36 7.31
N LEU A 299 24.12 -6.01 7.46
CA LEU A 299 24.41 -7.28 6.81
C LEU A 299 24.41 -8.43 7.82
N TYR A 300 23.76 -9.52 7.43
CA TYR A 300 23.77 -10.79 8.16
C TYR A 300 24.53 -11.81 7.31
N PHE A 301 25.57 -12.43 7.85
CA PHE A 301 26.42 -13.37 7.11
C PHE A 301 26.11 -14.81 7.50
N SER A 302 26.14 -15.71 6.51
CA SER A 302 25.97 -17.15 6.73
C SER A 302 27.32 -17.86 6.54
N GLY A 303 28.22 -17.80 7.52
CA GLY A 303 29.48 -18.56 7.53
C GLY A 303 30.75 -17.72 7.72
N GLN A 304 31.90 -18.26 7.29
CA GLN A 304 33.19 -17.56 7.30
C GLN A 304 33.36 -16.66 6.07
N ASP A 305 32.53 -15.64 6.00
CA ASP A 305 32.52 -14.67 4.90
C ASP A 305 33.64 -13.63 5.06
N ASN A 306 34.38 -13.35 3.97
CA ASN A 306 35.48 -12.40 4.00
C ASN A 306 34.96 -10.95 3.87
N LEU A 307 34.89 -10.24 5.01
CA LEU A 307 34.47 -8.83 5.08
C LEU A 307 35.28 -7.89 4.18
N LEU A 308 36.52 -8.24 3.80
CA LEU A 308 37.33 -7.42 2.89
C LEU A 308 36.65 -7.25 1.52
N SER A 309 35.79 -8.19 1.12
CA SER A 309 35.03 -8.09 -0.13
C SER A 309 34.05 -6.90 -0.13
N LEU A 310 33.63 -6.39 1.03
CA LEU A 310 32.79 -5.19 1.14
C LEU A 310 33.50 -3.91 0.66
N ALA A 311 34.83 -3.90 0.61
CA ALA A 311 35.58 -2.80 -0.01
C ALA A 311 35.17 -2.59 -1.48
N SER A 312 34.67 -3.63 -2.15
CA SER A 312 34.12 -3.53 -3.51
C SER A 312 32.85 -2.69 -3.58
N PHE A 313 32.04 -2.68 -2.51
CA PHE A 313 30.85 -1.84 -2.43
C PHE A 313 31.24 -0.36 -2.34
N LEU A 314 32.26 -0.04 -1.54
CA LEU A 314 32.80 1.32 -1.44
C LEU A 314 33.36 1.82 -2.78
N LYS A 315 34.01 0.93 -3.56
CA LYS A 315 34.48 1.25 -4.92
C LYS A 315 33.33 1.57 -5.90
N ALA A 316 32.15 0.99 -5.69
CA ALA A 316 30.95 1.28 -6.47
C ALA A 316 30.25 2.60 -6.05
N ALA A 317 30.63 3.18 -4.91
CA ALA A 317 30.06 4.40 -4.35
C ALA A 317 31.15 5.47 -4.11
N PRO A 318 31.68 6.10 -5.18
CA PRO A 318 32.84 7.00 -5.08
C PRO A 318 32.57 8.35 -4.41
N LEU A 319 31.32 8.72 -4.17
CA LEU A 319 30.90 10.03 -3.64
C LEU A 319 30.39 9.97 -2.20
N LEU A 320 30.71 8.90 -1.46
CA LEU A 320 30.31 8.78 -0.07
C LEU A 320 30.90 9.92 0.77
N GLU A 321 30.05 10.54 1.58
CA GLU A 321 30.42 11.58 2.54
C GLU A 321 30.65 10.92 3.92
N GLU A 322 31.52 11.55 4.74
CA GLU A 322 31.81 11.13 6.13
C GLU A 322 30.66 11.43 7.11
#